data_AF-A0AAU9WQN0-F1
#
_entry.id   AF-A0AAU9WQN0-F1
#
_cell.length_a   1.000
_cell.length_b   1.000
_cell.length_c   1.000
_cell.angle_alpha   90.00
_cell.angle_beta   90.00
_cell.angle_gamma   90.00
#
_symmetry.space_group_name_H-M   'P 1'
#
loop_
_entity.id
_entity.type
_entity.pdbx_description
1 polymer ?
#
loop_
_entity_poly.entity_id
_entity_poly.type
_entity_poly.pdbx_seq_one_letter_code
_entity_poly.pdbx_strand_id
1 'polypeptide(L)'
;MGGDFNCPLNPAYDKKGGNLNQRKSVVECIDCLQNELDLVDIWRIENPNTKSYTWSQNSPKIFCRLDYWLISNNLNDLVKSTGIIPAIRTDHDAITLDIEELETELKGSGYWKMNCSLLIDEEYVNSVTEMIPIWTAEGRKVLSDDRSTWDWIKYNIKHHAILHSKKKAKERDVEEKTLQKELNKAKEASLNFIERLDSIKRLIIGLSIFDKVTIIKSFLIPKFVYVCSLPPTPNEMVKQLNQLLFKFLLKGTDKVTRLSTINDYGEGGLKMIDSESMVKALRLAWLKRIFNSNDGTWKRYLQHQLKTFGGLFFLNCNYDVNDYTITSQFYRELLLWWSQFRETFATDLNWTNIIWNNKEIRIDKKPIYYKKYFDSGITQIHDLRLDLNINDSFSYVSNKIRKISFLQWAGLRHSIPDFLKDDRD
;
A
#
# COMPACT_ATOMS: atom_id res chain seq x y z
N MET A 1 36.69 15.19 30.19
CA MET A 1 35.46 15.95 29.86
C MET A 1 34.44 14.99 29.29
N GLY A 2 33.14 15.18 29.55
CA GLY A 2 32.13 14.41 28.81
C GLY A 2 30.75 15.04 28.82
N GLY A 3 29.96 14.69 27.82
CA GLY A 3 28.61 15.19 27.59
C GLY A 3 28.22 15.24 26.11
N ASP A 4 27.09 15.88 25.83
CA ASP A 4 26.55 16.11 24.48
C ASP A 4 27.26 17.29 23.80
N PHE A 5 27.99 17.01 22.73
CA PHE A 5 28.73 18.00 21.96
C PHE A 5 27.93 18.47 20.73
N ASN A 6 26.78 17.84 20.46
CA ASN A 6 25.87 18.14 19.37
C ASN A 6 26.56 18.23 17.99
N CYS A 7 27.65 17.48 17.84
CA CYS A 7 28.51 17.46 16.66
C CYS A 7 29.14 16.07 16.48
N PRO A 8 28.86 15.36 15.38
CA PRO A 8 29.55 14.10 15.09
C PRO A 8 30.98 14.39 14.59
N LEU A 9 31.98 13.94 15.34
CA LEU A 9 33.39 14.15 15.02
C LEU A 9 33.80 13.49 13.70
N ASN A 10 33.40 12.24 13.45
CA ASN A 10 33.67 11.56 12.19
C ASN A 10 32.37 11.10 11.50
N PRO A 11 31.82 11.87 10.54
CA PRO A 11 30.54 11.54 9.89
C PRO A 11 30.47 10.16 9.21
N ALA A 12 31.60 9.54 8.85
CA ALA A 12 31.62 8.22 8.22
C ALA A 12 31.22 7.09 9.20
N TYR A 13 31.56 7.26 10.48
CA TYR A 13 31.30 6.28 11.55
C TYR A 13 30.25 6.75 12.55
N ASP A 14 30.23 8.04 12.88
CA ASP A 14 29.38 8.67 13.88
C ASP A 14 28.01 9.09 13.35
N LYS A 15 27.73 8.90 12.05
CA LYS A 15 26.47 9.32 11.45
C LYS A 15 25.90 8.29 10.47
N LYS A 16 24.57 8.18 10.43
CA LYS A 16 23.82 7.42 9.42
C LYS A 16 22.55 8.16 9.03
N GLY A 17 22.43 8.46 7.75
CA GLY A 17 21.32 9.24 7.19
C GLY A 17 21.49 10.75 7.38
N GLY A 18 20.58 11.52 6.78
CA GLY A 18 20.61 12.98 6.80
C GLY A 18 21.79 13.57 6.00
N ASN A 19 22.12 14.83 6.29
CA ASN A 19 23.24 15.53 5.66
C ASN A 19 24.57 15.04 6.26
N LEU A 20 25.47 14.51 5.44
CA LEU A 20 26.78 14.00 5.83
C LEU A 20 27.87 15.09 5.88
N ASN A 21 27.55 16.33 5.51
CA ASN A 21 28.49 17.44 5.59
C ASN A 21 28.89 17.69 7.05
N GLN A 22 30.19 17.69 7.29
CA GLN A 22 30.79 17.96 8.59
C GLN A 22 30.76 19.45 8.90
N ARG A 23 30.51 19.81 10.16
CA ARG A 23 30.68 21.18 10.65
C ARG A 23 32.17 21.42 10.91
N LYS A 24 32.94 21.65 9.84
CA LYS A 24 34.41 21.72 9.88
C LYS A 24 34.96 22.61 11.00
N SER A 25 34.43 23.81 11.17
CA SER A 25 34.88 24.74 12.21
C SER A 25 34.71 24.20 13.64
N VAL A 26 33.64 23.45 13.91
CA VAL A 26 33.38 22.87 15.24
C VAL A 26 34.33 21.69 15.47
N VAL A 27 34.51 20.85 14.45
CA VAL A 27 35.44 19.71 14.55
C VAL A 27 36.88 20.19 14.69
N GLU A 28 37.31 21.18 13.92
CA GLU A 28 38.63 21.80 14.05
C GLU A 28 38.86 22.38 15.45
N CYS A 29 37.84 22.99 16.06
CA CYS A 29 37.93 23.49 17.44
C CYS A 29 38.08 22.36 18.46
N ILE A 30 37.35 21.25 18.29
CA ILE A 30 37.45 20.08 19.17
C ILE A 30 38.80 19.37 18.95
N ASP A 31 39.27 19.26 17.71
CA ASP A 31 40.59 18.72 17.37
C ASP A 31 41.72 19.56 18.00
N CYS A 32 41.63 20.89 17.94
CA CYS A 32 42.56 21.77 18.65
C CYS A 32 42.55 21.51 20.15
N LEU A 33 41.37 21.42 20.77
CA LEU A 33 41.22 21.14 22.20
C LEU A 33 41.82 19.77 22.58
N GLN A 34 41.60 18.75 21.75
CA GLN A 34 42.16 17.42 21.96
C GLN A 34 43.69 17.43 21.87
N ASN A 35 44.26 18.14 20.90
CA ASN A 35 45.70 18.22 20.72
C ASN A 35 46.38 19.06 21.82
N GLU A 36 45.79 20.19 22.22
CA GLU A 36 46.37 21.07 23.25
C GLU A 36 46.39 20.45 24.65
N LEU A 37 45.36 19.65 24.97
CA LEU A 37 45.18 19.04 26.29
C LEU A 37 45.52 17.55 26.34
N ASP A 38 46.06 17.00 25.25
CA ASP A 38 46.36 15.57 25.08
C ASP A 38 45.17 14.68 25.46
N LEU A 39 44.00 14.98 24.87
CA LEU A 39 42.74 14.29 25.11
C LEU A 39 42.36 13.36 23.96
N VAL A 40 41.85 12.19 24.32
CA VAL A 40 41.41 11.16 23.38
C VAL A 40 39.96 10.78 23.58
N ASP A 41 39.26 10.50 22.47
CA ASP A 41 37.92 9.89 22.48
C ASP A 41 38.07 8.39 22.76
N ILE A 42 37.99 8.03 24.03
CA ILE A 42 38.23 6.67 24.51
C ILE A 42 37.29 5.64 23.89
N TRP A 43 36.03 6.02 23.66
CA TRP A 43 35.06 5.09 23.06
C TRP A 43 35.47 4.71 21.64
N ARG A 44 35.97 5.67 20.86
CA ARG A 44 36.44 5.42 19.50
C ARG A 44 37.75 4.64 19.46
N ILE A 45 38.64 4.82 20.43
CA ILE A 45 39.87 4.02 20.57
C ILE A 45 39.54 2.54 20.75
N GLU A 46 38.65 2.23 21.70
CA GLU A 46 38.21 0.85 21.98
C GLU A 46 37.32 0.29 20.85
N ASN A 47 36.69 1.16 20.06
CA ASN A 47 35.75 0.78 18.99
C ASN A 47 36.06 1.46 17.63
N PRO A 48 37.22 1.18 16.99
CA PRO A 48 37.67 1.97 15.83
C PRO A 48 36.69 1.95 14.65
N ASN A 49 36.10 0.78 14.37
CA ASN A 49 35.26 0.55 13.20
C ASN A 49 33.77 0.42 13.54
N THR A 50 33.41 0.43 14.83
CA THR A 50 32.04 0.21 15.26
C THR A 50 31.18 1.43 14.96
N LYS A 51 30.02 1.21 14.37
CA LYS A 51 29.00 2.23 14.14
C LYS A 51 27.93 2.10 15.22
N SER A 52 28.06 2.90 16.26
CA SER A 52 27.09 3.04 17.34
C SER A 52 26.77 4.51 17.52
N TYR A 53 25.56 4.81 18.01
CA TYR A 53 24.98 6.15 18.03
C TYR A 53 24.39 6.43 19.39
N THR A 54 24.43 7.68 19.81
CA THR A 54 23.84 8.12 21.08
C THR A 54 22.52 8.82 20.85
N TRP A 55 22.23 9.33 19.65
CA TRP A 55 20.98 10.01 19.35
C TRP A 55 20.32 9.46 18.07
N SER A 56 18.99 9.43 18.05
CA SER A 56 18.24 9.00 16.86
C SER A 56 16.90 9.73 16.65
N GLN A 57 16.55 9.95 15.38
CA GLN A 57 15.27 10.49 14.95
C GLN A 57 14.63 9.55 13.93
N ASN A 58 13.30 9.43 13.96
CA ASN A 58 12.55 8.50 13.11
C ASN A 58 12.05 9.09 11.77
N SER A 59 12.02 10.41 11.59
CA SER A 59 11.47 11.04 10.38
C SER A 59 12.09 12.41 10.08
N PRO A 60 13.06 12.51 9.15
CA PRO A 60 13.75 11.40 8.46
C PRO A 60 14.56 10.52 9.43
N LYS A 61 14.82 9.25 9.05
CA LYS A 61 15.61 8.31 9.87
C LYS A 61 17.08 8.74 9.91
N ILE A 62 17.50 9.33 11.03
CA ILE A 62 18.86 9.87 11.25
C ILE A 62 19.38 9.29 12.56
N PHE A 63 20.64 8.86 12.55
CA PHE A 63 21.38 8.46 13.75
C PHE A 63 22.69 9.22 13.83
N CYS A 64 23.02 9.70 15.03
CA CYS A 64 24.24 10.45 15.30
C CYS A 64 24.86 9.99 16.63
N ARG A 65 26.18 9.89 16.70
CA ARG A 65 26.92 9.91 17.96
C ARG A 65 27.24 11.36 18.28
N LEU A 66 26.66 11.86 19.37
CA LEU A 66 26.77 13.25 19.81
C LEU A 66 27.38 13.38 21.21
N ASP A 67 27.37 12.30 21.98
CA ASP A 67 27.86 12.26 23.36
C ASP A 67 29.24 11.60 23.43
N TYR A 68 30.18 12.23 24.14
CA TYR A 68 31.58 11.82 24.16
C TYR A 68 32.17 11.81 25.58
N TRP A 69 33.12 10.89 25.83
CA TRP A 69 34.10 11.00 26.90
C TRP A 69 35.46 11.31 26.27
N LEU A 70 35.96 12.53 26.48
CA LEU A 70 37.32 12.93 26.14
C LEU A 70 38.18 12.86 27.40
N ILE A 71 39.10 11.89 27.45
CA ILE A 71 39.97 11.64 28.61
C ILE A 71 41.41 12.01 28.28
N SER A 72 42.22 12.34 29.30
CA SER A 72 43.68 12.48 29.08
C SER A 72 44.24 11.15 28.60
N ASN A 73 45.11 11.20 27.58
CA ASN A 73 45.74 10.02 27.00
C ASN A 73 46.47 9.17 28.07
N ASN A 74 47.02 9.80 29.10
CA ASN A 74 47.66 9.12 30.24
C ASN A 74 46.72 8.25 31.09
N LEU A 75 45.40 8.44 30.97
CA LEU A 75 44.40 7.64 31.68
C LEU A 75 43.92 6.45 30.86
N ASN A 76 44.32 6.33 29.59
CA ASN A 76 43.84 5.31 28.68
C ASN A 76 44.08 3.89 29.23
N ASP A 77 45.29 3.64 29.74
CA ASP A 77 45.67 2.33 30.33
C ASP A 77 44.87 1.97 31.59
N LEU A 78 44.23 2.95 32.23
CA LEU A 78 43.38 2.74 33.41
C LEU A 78 41.92 2.48 33.04
N VAL A 79 41.53 2.56 31.76
CA VAL A 79 40.14 2.36 31.36
C VAL A 79 39.84 0.86 31.29
N LYS A 80 38.87 0.41 32.09
CA LYS A 80 38.41 -0.99 32.09
C LYS A 80 37.38 -1.25 31.01
N SER A 81 36.44 -0.32 30.83
CA SER A 81 35.37 -0.47 29.85
C SER A 81 34.74 0.88 29.50
N THR A 82 34.19 0.96 28.30
CA THR A 82 33.35 2.07 27.86
C THR A 82 32.24 1.55 26.96
N GLY A 83 31.06 2.17 27.02
CA GLY A 83 29.88 1.67 26.32
C GLY A 83 28.86 2.75 26.03
N ILE A 84 27.87 2.37 25.22
CA ILE A 84 26.65 3.15 24.98
C ILE A 84 25.50 2.27 25.42
N ILE A 85 24.71 2.76 26.38
CA ILE A 85 23.58 2.02 26.94
C ILE A 85 22.27 2.78 26.69
N PRO A 86 21.17 2.09 26.38
CA PRO A 86 19.89 2.76 26.19
C PRO A 86 19.44 3.47 27.46
N ALA A 87 19.11 4.76 27.36
CA ALA A 87 18.57 5.51 28.48
C ALA A 87 17.05 5.66 28.38
N ILE A 88 16.38 5.69 29.54
CA ILE A 88 14.92 5.70 29.65
C ILE A 88 14.43 7.16 29.70
N ARG A 89 13.41 7.50 28.90
CA ARG A 89 12.75 8.83 28.82
C ARG A 89 13.61 9.97 28.25
N THR A 90 14.64 9.65 27.49
CA THR A 90 15.46 10.60 26.73
C THR A 90 15.56 10.13 25.27
N ASP A 91 15.80 11.06 24.36
CA ASP A 91 16.12 10.79 22.96
C ASP A 91 17.61 10.50 22.73
N HIS A 92 18.41 10.58 23.81
CA HIS A 92 19.80 10.15 23.86
C HIS A 92 19.97 8.83 24.62
N ASP A 93 20.84 7.95 24.14
CA ASP A 93 21.44 6.84 24.87
C ASP A 93 22.62 7.36 25.72
N ALA A 94 22.85 6.76 26.89
CA ALA A 94 23.89 7.19 27.81
C ALA A 94 25.26 6.58 27.46
N ILE A 95 26.33 7.35 27.68
CA ILE A 95 27.72 6.89 27.55
C ILE A 95 28.29 6.48 28.92
N THR A 96 28.96 5.34 28.98
CA THR A 96 29.58 4.82 30.20
C THR A 96 31.10 4.80 30.10
N LEU A 97 31.77 5.01 31.23
CA LEU A 97 33.22 4.93 31.35
C LEU A 97 33.57 4.35 32.72
N ASP A 98 34.21 3.19 32.72
CA ASP A 98 34.77 2.56 33.92
C ASP A 98 36.27 2.74 33.94
N ILE A 99 36.78 3.37 35.00
CA ILE A 99 38.21 3.60 35.23
C ILE A 99 38.66 2.78 36.44
N GLU A 100 39.83 2.18 36.34
CA GLU A 100 40.52 1.53 37.44
C GLU A 100 40.89 2.55 38.52
N GLU A 101 40.45 2.32 39.75
CA GLU A 101 40.90 3.08 40.91
C GLU A 101 42.39 2.80 41.14
N LEU A 102 43.22 3.83 41.06
CA LEU A 102 44.56 3.80 41.65
C LEU A 102 44.38 3.57 43.16
N GLU A 103 45.12 2.64 43.74
CA GLU A 103 45.12 2.35 45.18
C GLU A 103 45.41 3.62 45.99
N THR A 104 44.36 4.39 46.27
CA THR A 104 44.38 5.46 47.26
C THR A 104 43.93 4.81 48.56
N GLU A 105 44.85 4.80 49.54
CA GLU A 105 44.73 4.28 50.90
C GLU A 105 43.38 3.62 51.21
N LEU A 106 43.38 2.28 51.34
CA LEU A 106 42.22 1.44 51.71
C LEU A 106 41.27 2.20 52.64
N LYS A 107 40.28 2.85 52.03
CA LYS A 107 39.26 3.58 52.77
C LYS A 107 38.54 2.51 53.57
N GLY A 108 38.79 2.46 54.88
CA GLY A 108 38.15 1.48 55.76
C GLY A 108 36.63 1.56 55.58
N SER A 109 35.92 0.49 55.94
CA SER A 109 34.47 0.30 55.68
C SER A 109 33.52 1.41 56.22
N GLY A 110 34.05 2.46 56.81
CA GLY A 110 33.31 3.54 57.44
C GLY A 110 32.56 3.04 58.68
N TYR A 111 31.84 3.97 59.31
CA TYR A 111 30.87 3.61 60.33
C TYR A 111 29.63 3.03 59.66
N TRP A 112 29.27 1.78 59.99
CA TRP A 112 28.06 1.17 59.44
C TRP A 112 26.81 1.91 59.90
N LYS A 113 25.98 2.32 58.95
CA LYS A 113 24.64 2.88 59.19
C LYS A 113 23.61 1.94 58.58
N MET A 114 22.55 1.64 59.33
CA MET A 114 21.46 0.81 58.83
C MET A 114 20.71 1.54 57.72
N ASN A 115 20.39 0.81 56.64
CA ASN A 115 19.47 1.32 55.63
C ASN A 115 18.04 1.25 56.18
N CYS A 116 17.46 2.41 56.53
CA CYS A 116 16.11 2.47 57.10
C CYS A 116 15.00 2.04 56.14
N SER A 117 15.25 1.91 54.83
CA SER A 117 14.24 1.38 53.89
C SER A 117 13.86 -0.08 54.21
N LEU A 118 14.74 -0.83 54.89
CA LEU A 118 14.47 -2.19 55.35
C LEU A 118 13.30 -2.26 56.34
N LEU A 119 13.05 -1.19 57.08
CA LEU A 119 11.95 -1.14 58.06
C LEU A 119 10.57 -1.10 57.41
N ILE A 120 10.52 -0.93 56.08
CA ILE A 120 9.31 -0.94 55.25
C ILE A 120 9.17 -2.28 54.51
N ASP A 121 10.24 -3.08 54.43
CA ASP A 121 10.23 -4.40 53.79
C ASP A 121 9.61 -5.44 54.73
N GLU A 122 8.39 -5.87 54.44
CA GLU A 122 7.66 -6.86 55.24
C GLU A 122 8.44 -8.18 55.42
N GLU A 123 9.21 -8.62 54.41
CA GLU A 123 10.02 -9.85 54.50
C GLU A 123 11.10 -9.69 55.58
N TYR A 124 11.76 -8.53 55.61
CA TYR A 124 12.77 -8.22 56.61
C TYR A 124 12.15 -8.06 58.00
N VAL A 125 11.07 -7.29 58.11
CA VAL A 125 10.40 -7.01 59.39
C VAL A 125 9.88 -8.29 60.03
N ASN A 126 9.24 -9.17 59.26
CA ASN A 126 8.75 -10.46 59.75
C ASN A 126 9.91 -11.36 60.20
N SER A 127 10.95 -11.49 59.36
CA SER A 127 12.13 -12.29 59.68
C SER A 127 12.81 -11.83 60.99
N VAL A 128 13.02 -10.52 61.16
CA VAL A 128 13.63 -9.99 62.39
C VAL A 128 12.73 -10.19 63.60
N THR A 129 11.41 -10.02 63.44
CA THR A 129 10.43 -10.21 64.52
C THR A 129 10.44 -11.65 65.03
N GLU A 130 10.56 -12.64 64.14
CA GLU A 130 10.68 -14.05 64.50
C GLU A 130 12.04 -14.40 65.15
N MET A 131 13.11 -13.73 64.73
CA MET A 131 14.47 -14.03 65.19
C MET A 131 14.83 -13.36 66.54
N ILE A 132 14.24 -12.22 66.88
CA ILE A 132 14.51 -11.51 68.14
C ILE A 132 14.31 -12.41 69.38
N PRO A 133 13.19 -13.14 69.54
CA PRO A 133 13.01 -14.06 70.67
C PRO A 133 14.09 -15.14 70.75
N ILE A 134 14.52 -15.67 69.60
CA ILE A 134 15.55 -16.71 69.49
C ILE A 134 16.91 -16.15 69.97
N TRP A 135 17.34 -15.02 69.41
CA TRP A 135 18.60 -14.37 69.79
C TRP A 135 18.60 -13.92 71.26
N THR A 136 17.44 -13.54 71.79
CA THR A 136 17.28 -13.20 73.22
C THR A 136 17.50 -14.42 74.10
N ALA A 137 16.91 -15.57 73.74
CA ALA A 137 17.08 -16.81 74.47
C ALA A 137 18.52 -17.35 74.41
N GLU A 138 19.17 -17.24 73.24
CA GLU A 138 20.59 -17.59 73.07
C GLU A 138 21.52 -16.70 73.88
N GLY A 139 21.30 -15.37 73.83
CA GLY A 139 22.09 -14.40 74.57
C GLY A 139 22.01 -14.64 76.09
N ARG A 140 20.81 -14.83 76.64
CA ARG A 140 20.61 -15.09 78.08
C ARG A 140 21.18 -16.42 78.56
N LYS A 141 21.37 -17.41 77.67
CA LYS A 141 22.00 -18.70 78.03
C LYS A 141 23.51 -18.58 78.19
N VAL A 142 24.15 -17.69 77.43
CA VAL A 142 25.61 -17.61 77.35
C VAL A 142 26.17 -16.42 78.15
N LEU A 143 25.39 -15.34 78.26
CA LEU A 143 25.81 -14.07 78.86
C LEU A 143 25.12 -13.87 80.22
N SER A 144 25.89 -13.40 81.21
CA SER A 144 25.42 -13.26 82.59
C SER A 144 24.73 -11.92 82.87
N ASP A 145 24.93 -10.91 82.03
CA ASP A 145 24.38 -9.57 82.21
C ASP A 145 23.44 -9.12 81.06
N ASP A 146 22.43 -8.32 81.41
CA ASP A 146 21.42 -7.84 80.47
C ASP A 146 21.98 -6.86 79.42
N ARG A 147 23.08 -6.15 79.71
CA ARG A 147 23.70 -5.22 78.75
C ARG A 147 24.39 -5.97 77.62
N SER A 148 25.17 -6.99 77.95
CA SER A 148 25.82 -7.88 76.98
C SER A 148 24.77 -8.62 76.15
N THR A 149 23.66 -9.04 76.76
CA THR A 149 22.53 -9.63 76.03
C THR A 149 21.92 -8.65 75.02
N TRP A 150 21.78 -7.37 75.38
CA TRP A 150 21.32 -6.33 74.45
C TRP A 150 22.30 -6.05 73.31
N ASP A 151 23.60 -6.01 73.61
CA ASP A 151 24.64 -5.85 72.58
C ASP A 151 24.68 -7.03 71.61
N TRP A 152 24.46 -8.26 72.10
CA TRP A 152 24.31 -9.46 71.29
C TRP A 152 23.12 -9.38 70.32
N ILE A 153 21.96 -8.92 70.79
CA ILE A 153 20.77 -8.76 69.93
C ILE A 153 21.04 -7.71 68.84
N LYS A 154 21.61 -6.55 69.20
CA LYS A 154 21.97 -5.51 68.22
C LYS A 154 22.96 -6.02 67.17
N TYR A 155 23.94 -6.82 67.57
CA TYR A 155 24.89 -7.46 66.66
C TYR A 155 24.19 -8.36 65.65
N ASN A 156 23.28 -9.22 66.10
CA ASN A 156 22.53 -10.12 65.23
C ASN A 156 21.59 -9.37 64.28
N ILE A 157 20.88 -8.35 64.76
CA ILE A 157 20.04 -7.48 63.91
C ILE A 157 20.87 -6.83 62.82
N LYS A 158 22.04 -6.27 63.17
CA LYS A 158 22.97 -5.68 62.20
C LYS A 158 23.43 -6.71 61.16
N HIS A 159 23.84 -7.89 61.60
CA HIS A 159 24.28 -8.96 60.68
C HIS A 159 23.16 -9.40 59.74
N HIS A 160 21.96 -9.57 60.26
CA HIS A 160 20.79 -9.94 59.47
C HIS A 160 20.43 -8.85 58.45
N ALA A 161 20.45 -7.57 58.86
CA ALA A 161 20.24 -6.42 57.96
C ALA A 161 21.23 -6.39 56.79
N ILE A 162 22.51 -6.66 57.06
CA ILE A 162 23.56 -6.71 56.04
C ILE A 162 23.32 -7.86 55.06
N LEU A 163 22.99 -9.05 55.56
CA LEU A 163 22.73 -10.22 54.72
C LEU A 163 21.49 -10.02 53.84
N HIS A 164 20.40 -9.52 54.42
CA HIS A 164 19.17 -9.22 53.68
C HIS A 164 19.40 -8.17 52.59
N SER A 165 20.14 -7.10 52.92
CA SER A 165 20.49 -6.06 51.95
C SER A 165 21.31 -6.61 50.78
N LYS A 166 22.28 -7.49 51.05
CA LYS A 166 23.09 -8.14 50.00
C LYS A 166 22.24 -9.03 49.11
N LYS A 167 21.32 -9.81 49.70
CA LYS A 167 20.35 -10.64 48.97
C LYS A 167 19.49 -9.78 48.04
N LYS A 168 18.84 -8.74 48.58
CA LYS A 168 17.99 -7.81 47.79
C LYS A 168 18.76 -7.07 46.71
N ALA A 169 20.02 -6.68 46.95
CA ALA A 169 20.85 -6.06 45.92
C ALA A 169 21.10 -7.01 44.75
N LYS A 170 21.40 -8.28 45.04
CA LYS A 170 21.61 -9.31 44.01
C LYS A 170 20.34 -9.63 43.23
N GLU A 171 19.20 -9.72 43.90
CA GLU A 171 17.89 -9.93 43.25
C GLU A 171 17.56 -8.79 42.28
N ARG A 172 17.74 -7.53 42.70
CA ARG A 172 17.51 -6.36 41.84
C ARG A 172 18.42 -6.33 40.61
N ASP A 173 19.71 -6.64 40.76
CA ASP A 173 20.66 -6.68 39.64
C ASP A 173 20.27 -7.75 38.60
N VAL A 174 19.78 -8.91 39.06
CA VAL A 174 19.29 -9.98 38.16
C VAL A 174 18.00 -9.56 37.45
N GLU A 175 17.07 -8.94 38.17
CA GLU A 175 15.81 -8.45 37.60
C GLU A 175 16.05 -7.36 36.55
N GLU A 176 16.90 -6.38 36.86
CA GLU A 176 17.28 -5.30 35.95
C GLU A 176 17.90 -5.83 34.65
N LYS A 177 18.86 -6.77 34.76
CA LYS A 177 19.47 -7.42 33.59
C LYS A 177 18.46 -8.17 32.73
N THR A 178 17.47 -8.79 33.37
CA THR A 178 16.42 -9.54 32.67
C THR A 178 15.50 -8.59 31.90
N LEU A 179 15.02 -7.54 32.56
CA LEU A 179 14.16 -6.51 31.94
C LEU A 179 14.87 -5.79 30.80
N GLN A 180 16.15 -5.46 30.94
CA GLN A 180 16.94 -4.82 29.88
C GLN A 180 17.05 -5.72 28.63
N LYS A 181 17.22 -7.04 28.84
CA LYS A 181 17.28 -8.02 27.74
C LYS A 181 15.94 -8.15 27.01
N GLU A 182 14.83 -8.14 27.74
CA GLU A 182 13.49 -8.16 27.15
C GLU A 182 13.18 -6.88 26.39
N LEU A 183 13.54 -5.71 26.95
CA LEU A 183 13.39 -4.42 26.29
C LEU A 183 14.16 -4.36 24.96
N ASN A 184 15.41 -4.84 24.94
CA ASN A 184 16.22 -4.88 23.73
C ASN A 184 15.59 -5.78 22.65
N LYS A 185 15.13 -6.99 23.01
CA LYS A 185 14.42 -7.88 22.07
C LYS A 185 13.16 -7.22 21.49
N ALA A 186 12.37 -6.55 22.33
CA ALA A 186 11.16 -5.86 21.89
C ALA A 186 11.48 -4.68 20.95
N LYS A 187 12.54 -3.91 21.24
CA LYS A 187 13.04 -2.83 20.38
C LYS A 187 13.50 -3.36 19.01
N GLU A 188 14.26 -4.45 18.97
CA GLU A 188 14.71 -5.07 17.71
C GLU A 188 13.54 -5.57 16.85
N ALA A 189 12.56 -6.25 17.47
CA ALA A 189 11.36 -6.71 16.77
C ALA A 189 10.58 -5.53 16.15
N SER A 190 10.36 -4.47 16.92
CA SER A 190 9.71 -3.22 16.47
C SER A 190 10.46 -2.57 15.30
N LEU A 191 11.79 -2.50 15.37
CA LEU A 191 12.63 -1.89 14.33
C LEU A 191 12.46 -2.61 12.99
N ASN A 192 12.37 -3.93 12.98
CA ASN A 192 12.15 -4.74 11.77
C ASN A 192 10.81 -4.44 11.08
N PHE A 193 9.73 -4.23 11.84
CA PHE A 193 8.43 -3.87 11.26
C PHE A 193 8.42 -2.44 10.71
N ILE A 194 9.03 -1.51 11.44
CA ILE A 194 9.14 -0.11 11.02
C ILE A 194 9.97 0.00 9.74
N GLU A 195 11.08 -0.73 9.62
CA GLU A 195 11.91 -0.72 8.40
C GLU A 195 11.18 -1.28 7.18
N ARG A 196 10.39 -2.34 7.35
CA ARG A 196 9.54 -2.87 6.27
C ARG A 196 8.45 -1.88 5.87
N LEU A 197 7.80 -1.24 6.83
CA LEU A 197 6.80 -0.21 6.56
C LEU A 197 7.40 1.01 5.85
N ASP A 198 8.58 1.47 6.27
CA ASP A 198 9.28 2.58 5.62
C ASP A 198 9.80 2.22 4.22
N SER A 199 10.18 0.96 4.00
CA SER A 199 10.51 0.46 2.65
C SER A 199 9.29 0.53 1.73
N ILE A 200 8.14 0.04 2.20
CA ILE A 200 6.87 0.09 1.46
C ILE A 200 6.42 1.54 1.22
N LYS A 201 6.50 2.41 2.23
CA LYS A 201 6.18 3.84 2.09
C LYS A 201 7.11 4.54 1.09
N ARG A 202 8.42 4.23 1.11
CA ARG A 202 9.38 4.75 0.13
C ARG A 202 9.09 4.26 -1.27
N LEU A 203 8.74 2.99 -1.43
CA LEU A 203 8.27 2.44 -2.71
C LEU A 203 7.07 3.23 -3.21
N ILE A 204 6.04 3.47 -2.39
CA ILE A 204 4.81 4.20 -2.77
C ILE A 204 5.07 5.68 -3.08
N ILE A 205 5.91 6.37 -2.31
CA ILE A 205 6.20 7.81 -2.48
C ILE A 205 7.18 8.04 -3.63
N GLY A 206 8.13 7.13 -3.84
CA GLY A 206 9.16 7.17 -4.88
C GLY A 206 8.73 6.60 -6.24
N LEU A 207 7.50 6.11 -6.39
CA LEU A 207 7.00 5.61 -7.67
C LEU A 207 7.12 6.70 -8.74
N SER A 208 7.78 6.35 -9.85
CA SER A 208 7.72 7.15 -11.06
C SER A 208 6.27 7.19 -11.55
N ILE A 209 5.95 8.17 -12.40
CA ILE A 209 4.64 8.25 -13.05
C ILE A 209 4.33 6.95 -13.81
N PHE A 210 5.32 6.33 -14.44
CA PHE A 210 5.18 5.05 -15.15
C PHE A 210 4.85 3.91 -14.19
N ASP A 211 5.52 3.81 -13.04
CA ASP A 211 5.25 2.76 -12.05
C ASP A 211 3.82 2.86 -11.50
N LYS A 212 3.33 4.09 -11.30
CA LYS A 212 1.94 4.31 -10.90
C LYS A 212 0.95 3.88 -11.98
N VAL A 213 1.21 4.16 -13.26
CA VAL A 213 0.38 3.63 -14.35
C VAL A 213 0.38 2.11 -14.33
N THR A 214 1.53 1.48 -14.12
CA THR A 214 1.63 0.02 -13.99
C THR A 214 0.77 -0.51 -12.84
N ILE A 215 0.83 0.09 -11.66
CA ILE A 215 0.00 -0.31 -10.50
C ILE A 215 -1.50 -0.10 -10.79
N ILE A 216 -1.86 1.00 -11.45
CA ILE A 216 -3.25 1.24 -11.83
C ILE A 216 -3.75 0.09 -12.71
N LYS A 217 -3.00 -0.25 -13.76
CA LYS A 217 -3.36 -1.32 -14.70
C LYS A 217 -3.38 -2.70 -14.09
N SER A 218 -2.37 -3.03 -13.28
CA SER A 218 -2.16 -4.39 -12.78
C SER A 218 -2.94 -4.69 -11.50
N PHE A 219 -3.30 -3.67 -10.71
CA PHE A 219 -3.90 -3.87 -9.39
C PHE A 219 -5.22 -3.14 -9.18
N LEU A 220 -5.32 -1.86 -9.55
CA LEU A 220 -6.54 -1.08 -9.27
C LEU A 220 -7.66 -1.42 -10.25
N ILE A 221 -7.36 -1.45 -11.56
CA ILE A 221 -8.34 -1.71 -12.61
C ILE A 221 -8.99 -3.10 -12.47
N PRO A 222 -8.26 -4.21 -12.23
CA PRO A 222 -8.87 -5.53 -12.09
C PRO A 222 -9.96 -5.62 -11.02
N LYS A 223 -9.88 -4.80 -9.94
CA LYS A 223 -10.91 -4.73 -8.90
C LYS A 223 -12.24 -4.20 -9.41
N PHE A 224 -12.21 -3.34 -10.43
CA PHE A 224 -13.40 -2.75 -11.04
C PHE A 224 -13.84 -3.50 -12.30
N VAL A 225 -12.94 -4.20 -13.00
CA VAL A 225 -13.26 -4.92 -14.24
C VAL A 225 -14.45 -5.87 -14.07
N TYR A 226 -14.46 -6.68 -13.01
CA TYR A 226 -15.57 -7.60 -12.76
C TYR A 226 -16.91 -6.86 -12.59
N VAL A 227 -16.92 -5.84 -11.73
CA VAL A 227 -18.12 -5.05 -11.40
C VAL A 227 -18.62 -4.24 -12.60
N CYS A 228 -17.74 -3.73 -13.45
CA CYS A 228 -18.13 -2.99 -14.66
C CYS A 228 -18.60 -3.91 -15.80
N SER A 229 -18.23 -5.20 -15.76
CA SER A 229 -18.54 -6.15 -16.84
C SER A 229 -19.95 -6.75 -16.78
N LEU A 230 -20.61 -6.69 -15.62
CA LEU A 230 -21.87 -7.40 -15.34
C LEU A 230 -23.09 -6.46 -15.38
N PRO A 231 -23.32 -5.55 -14.41
CA PRO A 231 -24.41 -4.58 -14.47
C PRO A 231 -24.17 -3.42 -15.44
N PRO A 232 -25.21 -2.64 -15.76
CA PRO A 232 -25.09 -1.25 -16.22
C PRO A 232 -24.21 -0.44 -15.26
N THR A 233 -23.14 0.16 -15.77
CA THR A 233 -22.23 0.96 -14.94
C THR A 233 -22.71 2.41 -14.95
N PRO A 234 -23.11 2.99 -13.80
CA PRO A 234 -23.55 4.37 -13.76
C PRO A 234 -22.42 5.32 -14.18
N ASN A 235 -22.73 6.33 -15.00
CA ASN A 235 -21.74 7.31 -15.47
C ASN A 235 -21.02 8.03 -14.32
N GLU A 236 -21.71 8.26 -13.20
CA GLU A 236 -21.13 8.88 -12.01
C GLU A 236 -20.03 8.02 -11.39
N MET A 237 -20.19 6.69 -11.40
CA MET A 237 -19.15 5.77 -10.91
C MET A 237 -17.90 5.80 -11.78
N VAL A 238 -18.07 5.91 -13.12
CA VAL A 238 -16.94 6.03 -14.05
C VAL A 238 -16.18 7.34 -13.82
N LYS A 239 -16.89 8.45 -13.58
CA LYS A 239 -16.28 9.74 -13.24
C LYS A 239 -15.49 9.69 -11.93
N GLN A 240 -16.07 9.12 -10.88
CA GLN A 240 -15.40 8.97 -9.58
C GLN A 240 -14.16 8.07 -9.68
N LEU A 241 -14.27 6.94 -10.40
CA LEU A 241 -13.12 6.07 -10.67
C LEU A 241 -12.00 6.84 -11.38
N ASN A 242 -12.33 7.56 -12.46
CA ASN A 242 -11.36 8.39 -13.17
C ASN A 242 -10.70 9.42 -12.23
N GLN A 243 -11.47 10.15 -11.42
CA GLN A 243 -10.92 11.12 -10.47
C GLN A 243 -9.95 10.48 -9.48
N LEU A 244 -10.27 9.30 -8.94
CA LEU A 244 -9.40 8.59 -8.00
C LEU A 244 -8.09 8.13 -8.66
N LEU A 245 -8.17 7.59 -9.87
CA LEU A 245 -6.99 7.13 -10.62
C LEU A 245 -6.04 8.29 -10.94
N PHE A 246 -6.58 9.43 -11.41
CA PHE A 246 -5.77 10.61 -11.73
C PHE A 246 -5.20 11.30 -10.49
N LYS A 247 -5.95 11.34 -9.38
CA LYS A 247 -5.45 11.83 -8.08
C LYS A 247 -4.26 11.01 -7.59
N PHE A 248 -4.33 9.68 -7.72
CA PHE A 248 -3.22 8.79 -7.38
C PHE A 248 -2.01 9.00 -8.31
N LEU A 249 -2.26 9.10 -9.62
CA LEU A 249 -1.23 9.30 -10.63
C LEU A 249 -0.43 10.61 -10.40
N LEU A 250 -1.14 11.74 -10.23
CA LEU A 250 -0.54 13.08 -10.25
C LEU A 250 -0.28 13.70 -8.87
N LYS A 251 -0.61 13.01 -7.76
CA LYS A 251 -0.45 13.52 -6.37
C LYS A 251 -1.10 14.89 -6.15
N GLY A 252 -2.32 15.09 -6.66
CA GLY A 252 -3.05 16.35 -6.49
C GLY A 252 -3.62 16.87 -7.81
N THR A 253 -3.18 18.06 -8.23
CA THR A 253 -3.70 18.78 -9.40
C THR A 253 -3.21 18.20 -10.73
N ASP A 254 -4.09 18.23 -11.74
CA ASP A 254 -3.83 17.72 -13.08
C ASP A 254 -2.77 18.60 -13.78
N LYS A 255 -1.49 18.22 -13.69
CA LYS A 255 -0.36 18.92 -14.35
C LYS A 255 -0.28 18.68 -15.87
N VAL A 256 -0.91 17.61 -16.35
CA VAL A 256 -0.93 17.18 -17.75
C VAL A 256 -2.37 16.87 -18.13
N THR A 257 -2.77 17.15 -19.37
CA THR A 257 -4.11 16.84 -19.85
C THR A 257 -4.34 15.33 -19.86
N ARG A 258 -5.53 14.90 -19.44
CA ARG A 258 -5.87 13.47 -19.32
C ARG A 258 -5.76 12.74 -20.67
N LEU A 259 -6.15 13.39 -21.76
CA LEU A 259 -6.04 12.84 -23.12
C LEU A 259 -4.59 12.54 -23.50
N SER A 260 -3.65 13.43 -23.18
CA SER A 260 -2.21 13.19 -23.43
C SER A 260 -1.70 11.98 -22.65
N THR A 261 -2.15 11.76 -21.42
CA THR A 261 -1.70 10.60 -20.62
C THR A 261 -2.19 9.25 -21.17
N ILE A 262 -3.31 9.23 -21.90
CA ILE A 262 -3.90 8.00 -22.46
C ILE A 262 -3.11 7.49 -23.68
N ASN A 263 -2.51 8.40 -24.45
CA ASN A 263 -1.80 8.08 -25.68
C ASN A 263 -0.63 7.11 -25.49
N ASP A 264 -0.20 6.49 -26.59
CA ASP A 264 0.97 5.62 -26.62
C ASP A 264 2.28 6.36 -26.35
N TYR A 265 3.31 5.62 -25.92
CA TYR A 265 4.64 6.18 -25.62
C TYR A 265 5.27 6.89 -26.83
N GLY A 266 5.03 6.41 -28.05
CA GLY A 266 5.52 7.04 -29.28
C GLY A 266 4.93 8.43 -29.53
N GLU A 267 3.72 8.67 -29.05
CA GLU A 267 2.99 9.94 -29.15
C GLU A 267 3.17 10.83 -27.90
N GLY A 268 4.18 10.52 -27.08
CA GLY A 268 4.47 11.25 -25.84
C GLY A 268 3.50 10.98 -24.69
N GLY A 269 2.64 9.95 -24.80
CA GLY A 269 1.70 9.56 -23.76
C GLY A 269 2.24 8.53 -22.78
N LEU A 270 1.41 8.14 -21.80
CA LEU A 270 1.78 7.20 -20.73
C LEU A 270 1.11 5.83 -20.86
N LYS A 271 0.35 5.60 -21.94
CA LYS A 271 -0.57 4.48 -22.12
C LYS A 271 -1.59 4.35 -20.98
N MET A 272 -2.01 5.45 -20.34
CA MET A 272 -2.96 5.39 -19.23
C MET A 272 -4.31 4.79 -19.70
N ILE A 273 -4.99 4.04 -18.83
CA ILE A 273 -6.31 3.49 -19.17
C ILE A 273 -7.35 4.62 -19.12
N ASP A 274 -8.13 4.73 -20.19
CA ASP A 274 -9.37 5.49 -20.19
C ASP A 274 -10.51 4.62 -19.65
N SER A 275 -11.08 5.01 -18.50
CA SER A 275 -12.12 4.21 -17.85
C SER A 275 -13.41 4.11 -18.66
N GLU A 276 -13.75 5.13 -19.46
CA GLU A 276 -14.96 5.10 -20.29
C GLU A 276 -14.81 4.09 -21.44
N SER A 277 -13.71 4.17 -22.18
CA SER A 277 -13.37 3.22 -23.23
C SER A 277 -13.25 1.80 -22.71
N MET A 278 -12.68 1.62 -21.50
CA MET A 278 -12.62 0.32 -20.82
C MET A 278 -14.02 -0.27 -20.59
N VAL A 279 -14.97 0.51 -20.05
CA VAL A 279 -16.34 0.03 -19.80
C VAL A 279 -17.03 -0.35 -21.11
N LYS A 280 -16.90 0.48 -22.16
CA LYS A 280 -17.42 0.16 -23.50
C LYS A 280 -16.83 -1.14 -24.05
N ALA A 281 -15.51 -1.30 -23.98
CA ALA A 281 -14.81 -2.49 -24.45
C ALA A 281 -15.25 -3.76 -23.69
N LEU A 282 -15.39 -3.69 -22.36
CA LEU A 282 -15.89 -4.80 -21.54
C LEU A 282 -17.32 -5.20 -21.92
N ARG A 283 -18.19 -4.23 -22.23
CA ARG A 283 -19.55 -4.51 -22.71
C ARG A 283 -19.52 -5.13 -24.10
N LEU A 284 -18.76 -4.58 -25.04
CA LEU A 284 -18.63 -5.12 -26.40
C LEU A 284 -18.01 -6.53 -26.42
N ALA A 285 -17.15 -6.86 -25.46
CA ALA A 285 -16.61 -8.23 -25.31
C ALA A 285 -17.71 -9.28 -25.08
N TRP A 286 -18.92 -8.89 -24.65
CA TRP A 286 -20.07 -9.80 -24.60
C TRP A 286 -20.57 -10.24 -25.96
N LEU A 287 -20.34 -9.49 -27.05
CA LEU A 287 -20.70 -9.94 -28.40
C LEU A 287 -20.03 -11.27 -28.74
N LYS A 288 -18.75 -11.44 -28.38
CA LYS A 288 -18.03 -12.71 -28.53
C LYS A 288 -18.71 -13.83 -27.76
N ARG A 289 -19.28 -13.54 -26.58
CA ARG A 289 -20.02 -14.51 -25.78
C ARG A 289 -21.38 -14.84 -26.42
N ILE A 290 -22.10 -13.83 -26.93
CA ILE A 290 -23.40 -13.97 -27.59
C ILE A 290 -23.31 -14.90 -28.80
N PHE A 291 -22.30 -14.71 -29.65
CA PHE A 291 -22.10 -15.51 -30.86
C PHE A 291 -21.36 -16.84 -30.61
N ASN A 292 -20.95 -17.13 -29.38
CA ASN A 292 -20.40 -18.43 -29.03
C ASN A 292 -21.50 -19.51 -29.00
N SER A 293 -21.13 -20.79 -29.09
CA SER A 293 -22.03 -21.95 -29.08
C SER A 293 -22.77 -22.16 -27.76
N ASN A 294 -22.37 -21.48 -26.68
CA ASN A 294 -23.05 -21.55 -25.39
C ASN A 294 -24.49 -21.02 -25.49
N ASP A 295 -25.41 -21.68 -24.79
CA ASP A 295 -26.85 -21.37 -24.76
C ASP A 295 -27.31 -20.98 -23.34
N GLY A 296 -26.68 -19.91 -22.82
CA GLY A 296 -27.03 -19.34 -21.52
C GLY A 296 -28.39 -18.65 -21.53
N THR A 297 -29.05 -18.60 -20.36
CA THR A 297 -30.34 -17.91 -20.17
C THR A 297 -30.32 -16.44 -20.59
N TRP A 298 -29.22 -15.73 -20.33
CA TRP A 298 -29.01 -14.34 -20.76
C TRP A 298 -29.01 -14.19 -22.30
N LYS A 299 -28.54 -15.20 -23.04
CA LYS A 299 -28.55 -15.19 -24.51
C LYS A 299 -29.96 -15.44 -25.03
N ARG A 300 -30.66 -16.42 -24.45
CA ARG A 300 -32.07 -16.71 -24.75
C ARG A 300 -32.96 -15.50 -24.47
N TYR A 301 -32.70 -14.77 -23.38
CA TYR A 301 -33.42 -13.55 -23.04
C TYR A 301 -33.22 -12.47 -24.11
N LEU A 302 -31.98 -12.17 -24.51
CA LEU A 302 -31.71 -11.23 -25.60
C LEU A 302 -32.38 -11.67 -26.91
N GLN A 303 -32.29 -12.96 -27.25
CA GLN A 303 -32.93 -13.50 -28.44
C GLN A 303 -34.46 -13.39 -28.39
N HIS A 304 -35.06 -13.54 -27.21
CA HIS A 304 -36.49 -13.31 -26.99
C HIS A 304 -36.86 -11.85 -27.20
N GLN A 305 -36.08 -10.91 -26.62
CA GLN A 305 -36.30 -9.47 -26.80
C GLN A 305 -36.21 -9.04 -28.26
N LEU A 306 -35.28 -9.62 -29.03
CA LEU A 306 -35.07 -9.28 -30.43
C LEU A 306 -35.88 -10.14 -31.41
N LYS A 307 -36.69 -11.09 -30.92
CA LYS A 307 -37.39 -12.09 -31.76
C LYS A 307 -38.27 -11.44 -32.83
N THR A 308 -38.92 -10.33 -32.49
CA THR A 308 -39.78 -9.56 -33.42
C THR A 308 -39.01 -8.86 -34.53
N PHE A 309 -37.68 -8.72 -34.39
CA PHE A 309 -36.79 -8.00 -35.30
C PHE A 309 -35.77 -8.91 -35.98
N GLY A 310 -35.95 -10.24 -35.92
CA GLY A 310 -35.02 -11.22 -36.51
C GLY A 310 -34.03 -11.85 -35.53
N GLY A 311 -34.25 -11.69 -34.23
CA GLY A 311 -33.42 -12.31 -33.20
C GLY A 311 -31.99 -11.76 -33.22
N LEU A 312 -30.99 -12.64 -33.13
CA LEU A 312 -29.58 -12.22 -33.14
C LEU A 312 -29.12 -11.65 -34.48
N PHE A 313 -29.84 -11.90 -35.59
CA PHE A 313 -29.54 -11.26 -36.89
C PHE A 313 -29.65 -9.74 -36.83
N PHE A 314 -30.46 -9.20 -35.91
CA PHE A 314 -30.59 -7.77 -35.67
C PHE A 314 -29.23 -7.10 -35.43
N LEU A 315 -28.29 -7.78 -34.76
CA LEU A 315 -26.94 -7.27 -34.51
C LEU A 315 -26.15 -7.02 -35.79
N ASN A 316 -26.50 -7.62 -36.93
CA ASN A 316 -25.85 -7.38 -38.21
C ASN A 316 -26.45 -6.20 -38.97
N CYS A 317 -27.64 -5.74 -38.61
CA CYS A 317 -28.37 -4.69 -39.32
C CYS A 317 -27.79 -3.29 -39.03
N ASN A 318 -28.03 -2.34 -39.95
CA ASN A 318 -27.78 -0.90 -39.78
C ASN A 318 -28.88 -0.23 -38.95
N TYR A 319 -29.10 -0.65 -37.71
CA TYR A 319 -30.21 -0.16 -36.88
C TYR A 319 -29.87 1.15 -36.13
N ASP A 320 -30.91 1.92 -35.79
CA ASP A 320 -30.87 2.91 -34.71
C ASP A 320 -31.59 2.35 -33.48
N VAL A 321 -30.90 2.30 -32.34
CA VAL A 321 -31.42 1.76 -31.08
C VAL A 321 -32.63 2.54 -30.58
N ASN A 322 -32.74 3.84 -30.90
CA ASN A 322 -33.83 4.68 -30.42
C ASN A 322 -35.18 4.35 -31.07
N ASP A 323 -35.19 3.64 -32.21
CA ASP A 323 -36.42 3.17 -32.84
C ASP A 323 -37.07 1.99 -32.07
N TYR A 324 -36.37 1.39 -31.10
CA TYR A 324 -36.79 0.16 -30.42
C TYR A 324 -36.89 0.32 -28.89
N THR A 325 -37.93 -0.26 -28.31
CA THR A 325 -38.15 -0.28 -26.86
C THR A 325 -37.44 -1.45 -26.19
N ILE A 326 -36.16 -1.25 -25.86
CA ILE A 326 -35.34 -2.25 -25.17
C ILE A 326 -35.39 -2.00 -23.67
N THR A 327 -36.07 -2.87 -22.92
CA THR A 327 -36.32 -2.69 -21.48
C THR A 327 -35.06 -2.79 -20.62
N SER A 328 -34.06 -3.56 -21.06
CA SER A 328 -32.81 -3.74 -20.31
C SER A 328 -31.81 -2.67 -20.71
N GLN A 329 -31.38 -1.86 -19.74
CA GLN A 329 -30.32 -0.87 -19.93
C GLN A 329 -29.02 -1.52 -20.45
N PHE A 330 -28.68 -2.71 -19.96
CA PHE A 330 -27.49 -3.44 -20.38
C PHE A 330 -27.49 -3.72 -21.89
N TYR A 331 -28.59 -4.28 -22.43
CA TYR A 331 -28.66 -4.61 -23.85
C TYR A 331 -28.82 -3.37 -24.72
N ARG A 332 -29.49 -2.33 -24.20
CA ARG A 332 -29.56 -1.03 -24.89
C ARG A 332 -28.18 -0.41 -25.05
N GLU A 333 -27.38 -0.37 -23.98
CA GLU A 333 -25.98 0.08 -24.02
C GLU A 333 -25.14 -0.75 -24.99
N LEU A 334 -25.25 -2.08 -24.92
CA LEU A 334 -24.53 -2.99 -25.82
C LEU A 334 -24.84 -2.71 -27.29
N LEU A 335 -26.11 -2.59 -27.65
CA LEU A 335 -26.54 -2.37 -29.04
C LEU A 335 -26.12 -0.99 -29.55
N LEU A 336 -26.19 0.03 -28.68
CA LEU A 336 -25.80 1.40 -29.02
C LEU A 336 -24.29 1.49 -29.23
N TRP A 337 -23.50 0.94 -28.31
CA TRP A 337 -22.04 0.97 -28.44
C TRP A 337 -21.57 0.09 -29.58
N TRP A 338 -22.28 -0.99 -29.92
CA TRP A 338 -21.96 -1.80 -31.10
C TRP A 338 -22.19 -1.05 -32.41
N SER A 339 -23.30 -0.32 -32.54
CA SER A 339 -23.55 0.48 -33.75
C SER A 339 -22.49 1.58 -33.92
N GLN A 340 -22.20 2.32 -32.85
CA GLN A 340 -21.17 3.37 -32.85
C GLN A 340 -19.76 2.83 -33.14
N PHE A 341 -19.41 1.69 -32.54
CA PHE A 341 -18.10 1.07 -32.74
C PHE A 341 -17.91 0.65 -34.20
N ARG A 342 -18.91 -0.01 -34.82
CA ARG A 342 -18.82 -0.38 -36.24
C ARG A 342 -18.73 0.83 -37.16
N GLU A 343 -19.52 1.86 -36.91
CA GLU A 343 -19.51 3.09 -37.72
C GLU A 343 -18.15 3.78 -37.70
N THR A 344 -17.41 3.66 -36.59
CA THR A 344 -16.08 4.27 -36.44
C THR A 344 -14.95 3.40 -36.99
N PHE A 345 -15.04 2.07 -36.85
CA PHE A 345 -13.89 1.16 -37.04
C PHE A 345 -14.07 0.08 -38.11
N ALA A 346 -15.25 -0.10 -38.70
CA ALA A 346 -15.43 -1.11 -39.74
C ALA A 346 -14.67 -0.75 -41.02
N THR A 347 -13.98 -1.72 -41.61
CA THR A 347 -13.34 -1.58 -42.93
C THR A 347 -14.35 -1.67 -44.06
N ASP A 348 -15.39 -2.49 -43.86
CA ASP A 348 -16.39 -2.81 -44.87
C ASP A 348 -17.78 -2.36 -44.41
N LEU A 349 -18.55 -1.82 -45.34
CA LEU A 349 -19.89 -1.28 -45.08
C LEU A 349 -21.02 -2.26 -45.44
N ASN A 350 -20.75 -3.56 -45.62
CA ASN A 350 -21.74 -4.56 -46.05
C ASN A 350 -23.07 -4.56 -45.26
N TRP A 351 -23.04 -4.13 -44.00
CA TRP A 351 -24.20 -4.03 -43.12
C TRP A 351 -25.15 -2.87 -43.46
N THR A 352 -24.69 -1.84 -44.18
CA THR A 352 -25.55 -0.76 -44.73
C THR A 352 -26.45 -1.27 -45.85
N ASN A 353 -26.00 -2.31 -46.55
CA ASN A 353 -26.73 -2.98 -47.64
C ASN A 353 -27.74 -4.02 -47.15
N ILE A 354 -27.83 -4.25 -45.83
CA ILE A 354 -28.88 -5.11 -45.25
C ILE A 354 -30.19 -4.33 -45.22
N ILE A 355 -31.24 -4.92 -45.78
CA ILE A 355 -32.56 -4.26 -45.91
C ILE A 355 -33.23 -4.09 -44.55
N TRP A 356 -33.13 -5.14 -43.72
CA TRP A 356 -33.94 -5.27 -42.53
C TRP A 356 -33.43 -4.41 -41.37
N ASN A 357 -34.37 -3.81 -40.62
CA ASN A 357 -34.11 -2.97 -39.46
C ASN A 357 -33.11 -1.81 -39.74
N ASN A 358 -33.00 -1.38 -40.99
CA ASN A 358 -32.04 -0.37 -41.43
C ASN A 358 -32.57 1.04 -41.14
N LYS A 359 -31.73 1.89 -40.52
CA LYS A 359 -32.05 3.27 -40.13
C LYS A 359 -32.29 4.17 -41.34
N GLU A 360 -31.75 3.81 -42.50
CA GLU A 360 -31.89 4.54 -43.76
C GLU A 360 -33.05 4.03 -44.63
N ILE A 361 -33.48 2.77 -44.45
CA ILE A 361 -34.57 2.15 -45.23
C ILE A 361 -35.84 2.10 -44.38
N ARG A 362 -36.74 3.06 -44.60
CA ARG A 362 -37.94 3.24 -43.78
C ARG A 362 -39.20 3.34 -44.65
N ILE A 363 -40.28 2.70 -44.19
CA ILE A 363 -41.65 2.93 -44.70
C ILE A 363 -42.39 3.69 -43.60
N ASP A 364 -43.02 4.81 -43.96
CA ASP A 364 -43.73 5.68 -43.01
C ASP A 364 -42.87 6.08 -41.79
N LYS A 365 -41.59 6.37 -42.03
CA LYS A 365 -40.56 6.71 -41.01
C LYS A 365 -40.25 5.59 -40.00
N LYS A 366 -40.76 4.37 -40.20
CA LYS A 366 -40.50 3.21 -39.35
C LYS A 366 -39.52 2.23 -40.01
N PRO A 367 -38.61 1.61 -39.22
CA PRO A 367 -37.78 0.51 -39.71
C PRO A 367 -38.63 -0.70 -40.12
N ILE A 368 -38.12 -1.48 -41.06
CA ILE A 368 -38.86 -2.57 -41.70
C ILE A 368 -38.24 -3.91 -41.33
N TYR A 369 -39.08 -4.87 -40.94
CA TYR A 369 -38.69 -6.28 -40.81
C TYR A 369 -39.83 -7.20 -41.26
N TYR A 370 -39.66 -7.89 -42.37
CA TYR A 370 -40.63 -8.87 -42.86
C TYR A 370 -40.08 -10.29 -42.73
N LYS A 371 -40.48 -10.97 -41.66
CA LYS A 371 -40.02 -12.34 -41.34
C LYS A 371 -40.12 -13.31 -42.52
N LYS A 372 -41.22 -13.29 -43.29
CA LYS A 372 -41.42 -14.19 -44.44
C LYS A 372 -40.36 -14.02 -45.53
N TYR A 373 -39.97 -12.77 -45.81
CA TYR A 373 -38.97 -12.45 -46.83
C TYR A 373 -37.59 -12.83 -46.34
N PHE A 374 -37.29 -12.53 -45.07
CA PHE A 374 -36.05 -12.95 -44.41
C PHE A 374 -35.87 -14.47 -44.40
N ASP A 375 -36.88 -15.23 -43.96
CA ASP A 375 -36.86 -16.70 -43.92
C ASP A 375 -36.69 -17.33 -45.32
N SER A 376 -36.99 -16.57 -46.38
CA SER A 376 -36.83 -17.00 -47.78
C SER A 376 -35.47 -16.60 -48.40
N GLY A 377 -34.57 -16.04 -47.59
CA GLY A 377 -33.21 -15.68 -48.00
C GLY A 377 -33.02 -14.26 -48.55
N ILE A 378 -34.06 -13.43 -48.55
CA ILE A 378 -33.94 -12.02 -48.98
C ILE A 378 -33.37 -11.22 -47.81
N THR A 379 -32.15 -10.72 -47.92
CA THR A 379 -31.44 -10.06 -46.82
C THR A 379 -30.76 -8.76 -47.23
N GLN A 380 -30.23 -8.68 -48.45
CA GLN A 380 -29.46 -7.56 -48.96
C GLN A 380 -30.17 -6.84 -50.09
N ILE A 381 -29.84 -5.56 -50.33
CA ILE A 381 -30.49 -4.73 -51.36
C ILE A 381 -30.45 -5.37 -52.75
N HIS A 382 -29.35 -6.05 -53.10
CA HIS A 382 -29.23 -6.75 -54.40
C HIS A 382 -30.28 -7.86 -54.59
N ASP A 383 -30.78 -8.47 -53.51
CA ASP A 383 -31.84 -9.48 -53.56
C ASP A 383 -33.17 -8.91 -54.06
N LEU A 384 -33.36 -7.58 -53.98
CA LEU A 384 -34.55 -6.89 -54.48
C LEU A 384 -34.57 -6.77 -56.01
N ARG A 385 -33.43 -7.03 -56.67
CA ARG A 385 -33.27 -6.95 -58.13
C ARG A 385 -33.77 -5.60 -58.67
N LEU A 386 -33.13 -4.53 -58.20
CA LEU A 386 -33.44 -3.15 -58.57
C LEU A 386 -33.16 -2.87 -60.06
N ASP A 387 -32.37 -3.73 -60.71
CA ASP A 387 -32.10 -3.77 -62.15
C ASP A 387 -33.34 -4.10 -62.99
N LEU A 388 -34.30 -4.85 -62.44
CA LEU A 388 -35.52 -5.25 -63.12
C LEU A 388 -36.66 -4.28 -62.84
N ASN A 389 -37.66 -4.22 -63.73
CA ASN A 389 -38.91 -3.52 -63.40
C ASN A 389 -39.63 -4.21 -62.21
N ILE A 390 -40.62 -3.53 -61.62
CA ILE A 390 -41.28 -3.99 -60.40
C ILE A 390 -42.04 -5.31 -60.60
N ASN A 391 -42.60 -5.53 -61.79
CA ASN A 391 -43.40 -6.71 -62.13
C ASN A 391 -42.51 -7.95 -62.33
N ASP A 392 -41.37 -7.78 -63.00
CA ASP A 392 -40.43 -8.86 -63.30
C ASP A 392 -39.73 -9.34 -62.04
N SER A 393 -39.27 -8.41 -61.19
CA SER A 393 -38.65 -8.79 -59.90
C SER A 393 -39.68 -9.33 -58.90
N PHE A 394 -40.94 -8.86 -58.93
CA PHE A 394 -42.01 -9.49 -58.16
C PHE A 394 -42.30 -10.92 -58.63
N SER A 395 -42.34 -11.16 -59.94
CA SER A 395 -42.55 -12.50 -60.50
C SER A 395 -41.43 -13.46 -60.09
N TYR A 396 -40.18 -12.99 -60.09
CA TYR A 396 -39.03 -13.74 -59.59
C TYR A 396 -39.17 -14.15 -58.12
N VAL A 397 -39.61 -13.25 -57.24
CA VAL A 397 -39.78 -13.54 -55.80
C VAL A 397 -41.05 -14.35 -55.50
N SER A 398 -42.13 -14.14 -56.26
CA SER A 398 -43.39 -14.89 -56.13
C SER A 398 -43.19 -16.39 -56.37
N ASN A 399 -42.25 -16.75 -57.23
CA ASN A 399 -41.86 -18.15 -57.45
C ASN A 399 -41.13 -18.78 -56.26
N LYS A 400 -40.47 -17.97 -55.41
CA LYS A 400 -39.73 -18.44 -54.23
C LYS A 400 -40.56 -18.41 -52.95
N ILE A 401 -41.53 -17.50 -52.83
CA ILE A 401 -42.26 -17.23 -51.58
C ILE A 401 -43.77 -17.36 -51.79
N ARG A 402 -44.43 -18.29 -51.09
CA ARG A 402 -45.89 -18.43 -51.13
C ARG A 402 -46.59 -17.29 -50.38
N LYS A 403 -47.59 -16.66 -51.02
CA LYS A 403 -48.48 -15.59 -50.49
C LYS A 403 -47.74 -14.30 -50.10
N ILE A 404 -47.20 -13.60 -51.10
CA ILE A 404 -46.60 -12.26 -50.98
C ILE A 404 -47.55 -11.17 -51.52
N SER A 405 -47.48 -9.97 -50.95
CA SER A 405 -48.24 -8.81 -51.43
C SER A 405 -47.40 -7.99 -52.39
N PHE A 406 -47.94 -7.71 -53.58
CA PHE A 406 -47.31 -6.82 -54.56
C PHE A 406 -47.05 -5.44 -53.98
N LEU A 407 -48.02 -4.89 -53.24
CA LEU A 407 -47.87 -3.57 -52.59
C LEU A 407 -46.75 -3.56 -51.55
N GLN A 408 -46.60 -4.65 -50.77
CA GLN A 408 -45.50 -4.75 -49.79
C GLN A 408 -44.13 -4.82 -50.48
N TRP A 409 -44.05 -5.55 -51.61
CA TRP A 409 -42.81 -5.64 -52.40
C TRP A 409 -42.47 -4.30 -53.08
N ALA A 410 -43.45 -3.65 -53.70
CA ALA A 410 -43.30 -2.36 -54.33
C ALA A 410 -42.90 -1.27 -53.32
N GLY A 411 -43.56 -1.24 -52.15
CA GLY A 411 -43.24 -0.33 -51.06
C GLY A 411 -41.82 -0.53 -50.53
N LEU A 412 -41.38 -1.79 -50.38
CA LEU A 412 -40.02 -2.12 -49.95
C LEU A 412 -38.98 -1.60 -50.97
N ARG A 413 -39.18 -1.88 -52.26
CA ARG A 413 -38.27 -1.41 -53.31
C ARG A 413 -38.22 0.11 -53.42
N HIS A 414 -39.34 0.79 -53.22
CA HIS A 414 -39.40 2.25 -53.25
C HIS A 414 -38.77 2.90 -52.00
N SER A 415 -38.78 2.20 -50.86
CA SER A 415 -38.18 2.70 -49.61
C SER A 415 -36.65 2.74 -49.60
N ILE A 416 -35.99 2.18 -50.61
CA ILE A 416 -34.53 2.21 -50.73
C ILE A 416 -34.10 3.64 -51.15
N PRO A 417 -33.26 4.33 -50.36
CA PRO A 417 -32.68 5.62 -50.73
C PRO A 417 -31.78 5.54 -51.96
N ASP A 418 -31.71 6.61 -52.75
CA ASP A 418 -30.98 6.60 -54.03
C ASP A 418 -29.48 6.35 -53.88
N PHE A 419 -28.85 6.85 -52.80
CA PHE A 419 -27.43 6.62 -52.53
C PHE A 419 -27.09 5.15 -52.24
N LEU A 420 -28.07 4.32 -51.85
CA LEU A 420 -27.88 2.87 -51.67
C LEU A 420 -28.23 2.06 -52.94
N LYS A 421 -28.72 2.71 -53.99
CA LYS A 421 -29.01 2.06 -55.29
C LYS A 421 -27.81 2.07 -56.23
N ASP A 422 -26.86 2.97 -56.01
CA ASP A 422 -25.70 3.21 -56.89
C ASP A 422 -24.41 2.50 -56.46
N ASP A 423 -24.43 1.72 -55.37
CA ASP A 423 -23.39 0.71 -55.08
C ASP A 423 -23.53 -0.46 -56.07
N ARG A 424 -23.23 -0.16 -57.34
CA ARG A 424 -23.02 -1.12 -58.43
C ARG A 424 -21.52 -1.34 -58.55
N ASP A 425 -21.02 -2.33 -57.82
CA ASP A 425 -19.85 -3.10 -58.29
C ASP A 425 -20.34 -4.19 -59.26
#